data_AF-A0ABD7PJ66-F1
#
_entry.id   AF-A0ABD7PJ66-F1
#
_cell.length_a   1.000
_cell.length_b   1.000
_cell.length_c   1.000
_cell.angle_alpha   90.00
_cell.angle_beta   90.00
_cell.angle_gamma   90.00
#
_symmetry.space_group_name_H-M   'P 1'
#
loop_
_entity.id
_entity.type
_entity.pdbx_description
1 polymer ?
#
loop_
_entity_poly.entity_id
_entity_poly.type
_entity_poly.pdbx_seq_one_letter_code
_entity_poly.pdbx_strand_id
1 'polypeptide(L)'
;MAHTTLEAGSATMFRPGTSDTEIEASALKAMRRRKTLVRFWQIAILVFVIGMWELSSNMQWIDPFFYSSPSGVIQRLYEWATEGTTEGSLWYNLWVTMEEALIGFFAGSITGVFVGIGLGRNRFLSDIFSVYIKAINSIPRVVLAPIFIMIMGLGLPSKVALAFIMVFFVVFANAFQGVREADRNMIANARILGASDWQVTRTVVIPSAMSWIFASLHVSFGFAIIGAIVGEFVGARFGIGQLISIAKGTFDAAGMFAAILLVMVVTLFAEYIMTLIENRLAKWRPQQHLDTQ
;
A
#
# COMPACT_ATOMS: atom_id res chain seq x y z
N MET A 1 -29.41 -17.37 -31.89
CA MET A 1 -30.41 -17.53 -30.81
C MET A 1 -29.95 -18.65 -29.89
N ALA A 2 -29.30 -18.32 -28.79
CA ALA A 2 -29.01 -19.26 -27.71
C ALA A 2 -29.19 -18.46 -26.41
N HIS A 3 -30.34 -18.67 -25.76
CA HIS A 3 -30.66 -18.06 -24.48
C HIS A 3 -29.86 -18.78 -23.39
N THR A 4 -28.84 -18.11 -22.88
CA THR A 4 -28.21 -18.42 -21.59
C THR A 4 -29.24 -18.14 -20.50
N THR A 5 -29.72 -19.19 -19.86
CA THR A 5 -30.52 -19.12 -18.64
C THR A 5 -29.64 -18.52 -17.54
N LEU A 6 -29.90 -17.25 -17.20
CA LEU A 6 -29.44 -16.65 -15.96
C LEU A 6 -30.06 -17.45 -14.81
N GLU A 7 -29.24 -18.17 -14.06
CA GLU A 7 -29.62 -18.72 -12.76
C GLU A 7 -30.07 -17.55 -11.87
N ALA A 8 -31.38 -17.44 -11.72
CA ALA A 8 -32.00 -16.57 -10.74
C ALA A 8 -31.51 -17.03 -9.36
N GLY A 9 -30.55 -16.28 -8.80
CA GLY A 9 -30.20 -16.36 -7.40
C GLY A 9 -31.49 -16.31 -6.58
N SER A 10 -31.62 -17.24 -5.64
CA SER A 10 -32.81 -17.47 -4.81
C SER A 10 -33.40 -16.16 -4.28
N ALA A 11 -34.39 -15.61 -4.99
CA ALA A 11 -35.22 -14.55 -4.46
C ALA A 11 -36.07 -15.19 -3.37
N THR A 12 -35.72 -14.94 -2.11
CA THR A 12 -36.52 -15.31 -0.95
C THR A 12 -37.90 -14.68 -1.12
N MET A 13 -38.85 -15.46 -1.64
CA MET A 13 -40.24 -15.07 -1.81
C MET A 13 -40.87 -15.02 -0.42
N PHE A 14 -40.89 -13.84 0.19
CA PHE A 14 -41.55 -13.63 1.49
C PHE A 14 -43.07 -13.75 1.31
N ARG A 15 -43.72 -14.53 2.18
CA ARG A 15 -45.16 -14.75 2.15
C ARG A 15 -45.89 -13.46 2.54
N PRO A 16 -47.01 -13.10 1.89
CA PRO A 16 -47.84 -11.98 2.35
C PRO A 16 -48.21 -12.17 3.83
N GLY A 17 -47.77 -11.27 4.72
CA GLY A 17 -47.97 -11.35 6.17
C GLY A 17 -46.73 -11.65 7.02
N THR A 18 -45.53 -11.83 6.45
CA THR A 18 -44.28 -11.86 7.23
C THR A 18 -44.04 -10.49 7.87
N SER A 19 -43.76 -10.47 9.17
CA SER A 19 -43.42 -9.22 9.88
C SER A 19 -42.06 -8.70 9.43
N ASP A 20 -41.86 -7.38 9.50
CA ASP A 20 -40.57 -6.74 9.19
C ASP A 20 -39.41 -7.39 9.96
N THR A 21 -39.68 -7.86 11.18
CA THR A 21 -38.72 -8.60 12.04
C THR A 21 -38.31 -9.96 11.48
N GLU A 22 -39.18 -10.68 10.76
CA GLU A 22 -38.85 -11.95 10.12
C GLU A 22 -38.01 -11.73 8.85
N ILE A 23 -38.30 -10.67 8.11
CA ILE A 23 -37.54 -10.24 6.94
C ILE A 23 -36.12 -9.86 7.37
N GLU A 24 -35.97 -8.99 8.37
CA GLU A 24 -34.67 -8.59 8.93
C GLU A 24 -33.87 -9.79 9.47
N ALA A 25 -34.52 -10.69 10.23
CA ALA A 25 -33.85 -11.87 10.79
C ALA A 25 -33.32 -12.81 9.70
N SER A 26 -34.09 -13.01 8.61
CA SER A 26 -33.67 -13.84 7.48
C SER A 26 -32.52 -13.19 6.69
N ALA A 27 -32.54 -11.87 6.49
CA ALA A 27 -31.49 -11.10 5.84
C ALA A 27 -30.18 -11.16 6.64
N LEU A 28 -30.24 -10.94 7.96
CA LEU A 28 -29.08 -11.06 8.87
C LEU A 28 -28.49 -12.47 8.86
N LYS A 29 -29.34 -13.52 8.81
CA LYS A 29 -28.91 -14.91 8.73
C LYS A 29 -28.22 -15.21 7.39
N ALA A 30 -28.75 -14.70 6.28
CA ALA A 30 -28.13 -14.81 4.95
C ALA A 30 -26.76 -14.10 4.88
N MET A 31 -26.67 -12.88 5.43
CA MET A 31 -25.41 -12.13 5.53
C MET A 31 -24.36 -12.86 6.38
N ARG A 32 -24.74 -13.39 7.55
CA ARG A 32 -23.85 -14.19 8.41
C ARG A 32 -23.38 -15.46 7.70
N ARG A 33 -24.30 -16.19 7.03
CA ARG A 33 -23.95 -17.39 6.24
C ARG A 33 -22.96 -17.05 5.13
N ARG A 34 -23.20 -15.99 4.37
CA ARG A 34 -22.27 -15.52 3.33
C ARG A 34 -20.91 -15.18 3.92
N LYS A 35 -20.86 -14.43 5.02
CA LYS A 35 -19.59 -14.07 5.69
C LYS A 35 -18.81 -15.29 6.17
N THR A 36 -19.49 -16.29 6.73
CA THR A 36 -18.87 -17.55 7.16
C THR A 36 -18.37 -18.36 5.96
N LEU A 37 -19.17 -18.46 4.88
CA LEU A 37 -18.77 -19.14 3.65
C LEU A 37 -17.56 -18.47 2.99
N VAL A 38 -17.54 -17.14 2.92
CA VAL A 38 -16.40 -16.38 2.39
C VAL A 38 -15.14 -16.66 3.22
N ARG A 39 -15.22 -16.59 4.54
CA ARG A 39 -14.08 -16.91 5.42
C ARG A 39 -13.61 -18.34 5.28
N PHE A 40 -14.55 -19.30 5.18
CA PHE A 40 -14.23 -20.70 4.92
C PHE A 40 -13.43 -20.85 3.63
N TRP A 41 -13.91 -20.29 2.52
CA TRP A 41 -13.21 -20.37 1.24
C TRP A 41 -11.87 -19.63 1.24
N GLN A 42 -11.76 -18.48 1.91
CA GLN A 42 -10.47 -17.78 2.09
C GLN A 42 -9.43 -18.67 2.80
N ILE A 43 -9.82 -19.32 3.90
CA ILE A 43 -8.94 -20.22 4.65
C ILE A 43 -8.66 -21.49 3.83
N ALA A 44 -9.67 -22.06 3.17
CA ALA A 44 -9.51 -23.26 2.36
C ALA A 44 -8.55 -23.03 1.19
N ILE A 45 -8.65 -21.90 0.49
CA ILE A 45 -7.73 -21.53 -0.59
C ILE A 45 -6.31 -21.35 -0.05
N LEU A 46 -6.15 -20.66 1.09
CA LEU A 46 -4.83 -20.45 1.70
C LEU A 46 -4.18 -21.78 2.08
N VAL A 47 -4.92 -22.64 2.80
CA VAL A 47 -4.45 -23.97 3.21
C VAL A 47 -4.15 -24.85 1.99
N PHE A 48 -4.99 -24.79 0.95
CA PHE A 48 -4.76 -25.53 -0.28
C PHE A 48 -3.48 -25.08 -0.99
N VAL A 49 -3.24 -23.78 -1.16
CA VAL A 49 -2.04 -23.25 -1.82
C VAL A 49 -0.78 -23.59 -1.02
N ILE A 50 -0.77 -23.38 0.30
CA ILE A 50 0.38 -23.70 1.16
C ILE A 50 0.61 -25.22 1.18
N GLY A 51 -0.45 -26.02 1.34
CA GLY A 51 -0.37 -27.47 1.36
C GLY A 51 0.12 -28.05 0.04
N MET A 52 -0.31 -27.49 -1.09
CA MET A 52 0.18 -27.87 -2.41
C MET A 52 1.67 -27.52 -2.59
N TRP A 53 2.13 -26.36 -2.13
CA TRP A 53 3.55 -26.00 -2.18
C TRP A 53 4.40 -26.95 -1.32
N GLU A 54 4.00 -27.21 -0.07
CA GLU A 54 4.67 -28.16 0.83
C GLU A 54 4.74 -29.56 0.21
N LEU A 55 3.61 -30.07 -0.29
CA LEU A 55 3.53 -31.40 -0.91
C LEU A 55 4.40 -31.48 -2.17
N SER A 56 4.34 -30.47 -3.04
CA SER A 56 5.09 -30.46 -4.29
C SER A 56 6.60 -30.43 -4.05
N SER A 57 7.05 -29.69 -3.02
CA SER A 57 8.46 -29.68 -2.60
C SER A 57 8.88 -31.04 -2.01
N ASN A 58 8.09 -31.58 -1.08
CA ASN A 58 8.44 -32.84 -0.39
C ASN A 58 8.40 -34.06 -1.34
N MET A 59 7.50 -34.06 -2.32
CA MET A 59 7.40 -35.10 -3.36
C MET A 59 8.36 -34.87 -4.54
N GLN A 60 9.16 -33.81 -4.51
CA GLN A 60 10.08 -33.39 -5.58
C GLN A 60 9.42 -33.20 -6.95
N TRP A 61 8.14 -32.78 -6.97
CA TRP A 61 7.49 -32.31 -8.20
C TRP A 61 8.06 -30.97 -8.67
N ILE A 62 8.56 -30.19 -7.70
CA ILE A 62 9.38 -29.00 -7.90
C ILE A 62 10.71 -29.21 -7.18
N ASP A 63 11.78 -28.62 -7.69
CA ASP A 63 13.10 -28.74 -7.07
C ASP A 63 13.17 -27.91 -5.77
N PRO A 64 13.30 -28.54 -4.59
CA PRO A 64 13.34 -27.82 -3.30
C PRO A 64 14.49 -26.82 -3.21
N PHE A 65 15.56 -26.98 -4.00
CA PHE A 65 16.67 -26.05 -4.06
C PHE A 65 16.22 -24.65 -4.53
N PHE A 66 15.32 -24.57 -5.51
CA PHE A 66 14.84 -23.29 -6.06
C PHE A 66 13.59 -22.78 -5.36
N TYR A 67 12.71 -23.68 -4.92
CA TYR A 67 11.37 -23.31 -4.46
C TYR A 67 11.21 -23.39 -2.93
N SER A 68 12.10 -24.07 -2.22
CA SER A 68 11.94 -24.38 -0.79
C SER A 68 10.56 -25.00 -0.46
N SER A 69 10.22 -25.04 0.82
CA SER A 69 8.93 -25.44 1.35
C SER A 69 8.42 -24.40 2.35
N PRO A 70 7.10 -24.26 2.53
CA PRO A 70 6.53 -23.45 3.61
C PRO A 70 7.15 -23.76 4.98
N SER A 71 7.34 -25.04 5.30
CA SER A 71 8.02 -25.47 6.54
C SER A 71 9.45 -24.93 6.65
N GLY A 72 10.23 -25.01 5.57
CA GLY A 72 11.61 -24.48 5.51
C GLY A 72 11.67 -22.95 5.65
N VAL A 73 10.69 -22.24 5.08
CA VAL A 73 10.57 -20.78 5.21
C VAL A 73 10.30 -20.37 6.66
N ILE A 74 9.38 -21.05 7.33
CA ILE A 74 9.07 -20.78 8.75
C ILE A 74 10.26 -21.15 9.64
N GLN A 75 10.92 -22.27 9.38
CA GLN A 75 12.13 -22.66 10.09
C GLN A 75 13.21 -21.58 9.95
N ARG A 76 13.44 -21.08 8.73
CA ARG A 76 14.45 -20.04 8.52
C ARG A 76 14.11 -18.73 9.24
N LEU A 77 12.84 -18.33 9.24
CA LEU A 77 12.40 -17.16 10.01
C LEU A 77 12.62 -17.35 11.51
N TYR A 78 12.37 -18.55 12.03
CA TYR A 78 12.62 -18.89 13.42
C TYR A 78 14.11 -18.79 13.75
N GLU A 79 14.98 -19.43 12.95
CA GLU A 79 16.44 -19.35 13.07
C GLU A 79 16.92 -17.89 13.08
N TRP A 80 16.49 -17.08 12.12
CA TRP A 80 16.84 -15.66 12.07
C TRP A 80 16.34 -14.86 13.28
N ALA A 81 15.16 -15.18 13.80
CA ALA A 81 14.57 -14.48 14.93
C ALA A 81 15.25 -14.84 16.27
N THR A 82 15.70 -16.08 16.46
CA THR A 82 16.28 -16.58 17.71
C THR A 82 17.81 -16.57 17.71
N GLU A 83 18.44 -17.01 16.63
CA GLU A 83 19.89 -17.20 16.52
C GLU A 83 20.54 -16.02 15.78
N GLY A 84 19.78 -15.32 14.94
CA GLY A 84 20.24 -14.18 14.15
C GLY A 84 20.60 -14.54 12.71
N THR A 85 21.11 -13.55 11.99
CA THR A 85 21.56 -13.68 10.59
C THR A 85 23.07 -13.46 10.51
N THR A 86 23.66 -13.71 9.34
CA THR A 86 25.07 -13.36 9.08
C THR A 86 25.35 -11.86 9.25
N GLU A 87 24.34 -11.02 9.02
CA GLU A 87 24.39 -9.55 9.15
C GLU A 87 23.87 -9.07 10.52
N GLY A 88 23.85 -9.92 11.53
CA GLY A 88 23.36 -9.62 12.86
C GLY A 88 21.89 -9.97 13.08
N SER A 89 21.28 -9.42 14.13
CA SER A 89 19.90 -9.79 14.51
C SER A 89 18.88 -9.45 13.41
N LEU A 90 17.88 -10.31 13.21
CA LEU A 90 16.74 -10.04 12.34
C LEU A 90 16.04 -8.73 12.71
N TRP A 91 15.92 -8.45 14.01
CA TRP A 91 15.27 -7.25 14.53
C TRP A 91 16.03 -5.97 14.19
N TYR A 92 17.36 -6.04 14.14
CA TYR A 92 18.19 -4.91 13.73
C TYR A 92 18.04 -4.64 12.24
N ASN A 93 18.06 -5.67 11.40
CA ASN A 93 17.83 -5.54 9.96
C ASN A 93 16.43 -4.98 9.66
N LEU A 94 15.40 -5.48 10.36
CA LEU A 94 14.04 -4.93 10.28
C LEU A 94 13.98 -3.46 10.69
N TRP A 95 14.66 -3.09 11.79
CA TRP A 95 14.71 -1.71 12.26
C TRP A 95 15.34 -0.78 11.23
N VAL A 96 16.47 -1.18 10.63
CA VAL A 96 17.17 -0.38 9.60
C VAL A 96 16.24 -0.10 8.41
N THR A 97 15.59 -1.13 7.86
CA THR A 97 14.64 -0.95 6.75
C THR A 97 13.48 -0.04 7.14
N MET A 98 13.00 -0.15 8.39
CA MET A 98 11.89 0.67 8.86
C MET A 98 12.28 2.11 9.10
N GLU A 99 13.47 2.38 9.61
CA GLU A 99 14.03 3.72 9.75
C GLU A 99 14.15 4.39 8.36
N GLU A 100 14.72 3.70 7.38
CA GLU A 100 14.84 4.18 6.00
C GLU A 100 13.47 4.52 5.39
N ALA A 101 12.51 3.59 5.51
CA ALA A 101 11.17 3.77 5.00
C ALA A 101 10.42 4.90 5.70
N LEU A 102 10.48 5.01 7.03
CA LEU A 102 9.78 6.03 7.79
C LEU A 102 10.31 7.43 7.49
N ILE A 103 11.63 7.62 7.47
CA ILE A 103 12.23 8.92 7.16
C ILE A 103 11.85 9.33 5.74
N GLY A 104 12.00 8.43 4.76
CA GLY A 104 11.60 8.67 3.38
C GLY A 104 10.11 8.97 3.23
N PHE A 105 9.25 8.23 3.95
CA PHE A 105 7.81 8.42 3.96
C PHE A 105 7.41 9.79 4.49
N PHE A 106 7.90 10.20 5.66
CA PHE A 106 7.52 11.48 6.23
C PHE A 106 8.07 12.65 5.41
N ALA A 107 9.34 12.61 5.04
CA ALA A 107 9.95 13.65 4.22
C ALA A 107 9.25 13.76 2.85
N GLY A 108 9.00 12.64 2.18
CA GLY A 108 8.35 12.59 0.88
C GLY A 108 6.89 13.03 0.92
N SER A 109 6.15 12.60 1.94
CA SER A 109 4.74 12.98 2.10
C SER A 109 4.59 14.46 2.39
N ILE A 110 5.36 14.99 3.34
CA ILE A 110 5.31 16.41 3.72
C ILE A 110 5.66 17.28 2.51
N THR A 111 6.79 17.02 1.86
CA THR A 111 7.22 17.80 0.70
C THR A 111 6.28 17.62 -0.50
N GLY A 112 5.79 16.41 -0.75
CA GLY A 112 4.84 16.11 -1.81
C GLY A 112 3.52 16.86 -1.65
N VAL A 113 2.96 16.92 -0.43
CA VAL A 113 1.76 17.71 -0.14
C VAL A 113 2.00 19.19 -0.41
N PHE A 114 3.08 19.76 0.12
CA PHE A 114 3.36 21.19 -0.03
C PHE A 114 3.57 21.60 -1.50
N VAL A 115 4.39 20.83 -2.23
CA VAL A 115 4.67 21.11 -3.64
C VAL A 115 3.43 20.84 -4.50
N GLY A 116 2.68 19.77 -4.23
CA GLY A 116 1.48 19.41 -4.97
C GLY A 116 0.37 20.45 -4.83
N ILE A 117 0.11 20.91 -3.60
CA ILE A 117 -0.88 21.97 -3.35
C ILE A 117 -0.41 23.30 -3.94
N GLY A 118 0.86 23.68 -3.71
CA GLY A 118 1.42 24.94 -4.19
C GLY A 118 1.35 25.05 -5.71
N LEU A 119 1.78 24.00 -6.41
CA LEU A 119 1.78 23.96 -7.86
C LEU A 119 0.38 23.77 -8.46
N GLY A 120 -0.48 22.97 -7.82
CA GLY A 120 -1.86 22.74 -8.26
C GLY A 120 -2.73 23.99 -8.17
N ARG A 121 -2.44 24.87 -7.20
CA ARG A 121 -3.16 26.14 -7.02
C ARG A 121 -2.79 27.17 -8.07
N ASN A 122 -1.52 27.24 -8.46
CA ASN A 122 -1.04 28.25 -9.40
C ASN A 122 -1.08 27.72 -10.84
N ARG A 123 -2.12 28.11 -11.60
CA ARG A 123 -2.29 27.70 -13.00
C ARG A 123 -1.08 28.05 -13.88
N PHE A 124 -0.52 29.24 -13.72
CA PHE A 124 0.64 29.66 -14.50
C PHE A 124 1.86 28.77 -14.25
N LEU A 125 2.19 28.50 -12.98
CA LEU A 125 3.29 27.59 -12.65
C LEU A 125 2.98 26.16 -13.11
N SER A 126 1.76 25.67 -12.91
CA SER A 126 1.34 24.35 -13.40
C SER A 126 1.55 24.22 -14.91
N ASP A 127 1.21 25.24 -15.69
CA ASP A 127 1.33 25.21 -17.15
C ASP A 127 2.81 25.21 -17.57
N ILE A 128 3.66 26.02 -16.93
CA ILE A 128 5.12 26.00 -17.14
C ILE A 128 5.71 24.63 -16.78
N PHE A 129 5.34 24.08 -15.63
CA PHE A 129 5.92 22.85 -15.13
C PHE A 129 5.31 21.59 -15.76
N SER A 130 4.21 21.70 -16.51
CA SER A 130 3.46 20.56 -17.05
C SER A 130 4.31 19.58 -17.88
N VAL A 131 5.23 20.09 -18.70
CA VAL A 131 6.13 19.26 -19.51
C VAL A 131 7.16 18.54 -18.65
N TYR A 132 7.71 19.21 -17.64
CA TYR A 132 8.71 18.63 -16.74
C TYR A 132 8.09 17.59 -15.80
N ILE A 133 6.88 17.84 -15.29
CA ILE A 133 6.13 16.87 -14.49
C ILE A 133 5.90 15.59 -15.31
N LYS A 134 5.46 15.72 -16.56
CA LYS A 134 5.26 14.56 -17.46
C LYS A 134 6.56 13.81 -17.71
N ALA A 135 7.65 14.53 -18.02
CA ALA A 135 8.95 13.93 -18.28
C ALA A 135 9.45 13.16 -17.06
N ILE A 136 9.47 13.77 -15.88
CA ILE A 136 9.93 13.11 -14.65
C ILE A 136 9.03 11.92 -14.28
N ASN A 137 7.73 12.00 -14.56
CA ASN A 137 6.83 10.87 -14.30
C ASN A 137 7.09 9.65 -15.20
N SER A 138 7.72 9.83 -16.36
CA SER A 138 8.07 8.73 -17.25
C SER A 138 9.28 7.92 -16.80
N ILE A 139 10.11 8.46 -15.91
CA ILE A 139 11.33 7.80 -15.45
C ILE A 139 10.98 6.72 -14.41
N PRO A 140 11.37 5.45 -14.62
CA PRO A 140 11.25 4.42 -13.60
C PRO A 140 12.12 4.76 -12.39
N ARG A 141 11.48 5.15 -11.28
CA ARG A 141 12.17 5.65 -10.08
C ARG A 141 13.15 4.63 -9.47
N VAL A 142 12.86 3.35 -9.62
CA VAL A 142 13.74 2.22 -9.20
C VAL A 142 15.14 2.34 -9.81
N VAL A 143 15.26 2.84 -11.04
CA VAL A 143 16.53 2.96 -11.77
C VAL A 143 17.44 4.06 -11.17
N LEU A 144 16.90 4.93 -10.30
CA LEU A 144 17.69 5.99 -9.64
C LEU A 144 18.54 5.46 -8.47
N ALA A 145 18.29 4.24 -7.99
CA ALA A 145 18.97 3.67 -6.83
C ALA A 145 20.52 3.68 -6.96
N PRO A 146 21.13 3.22 -8.07
CA PRO A 146 22.58 3.28 -8.25
C PRO A 146 23.13 4.71 -8.26
N ILE A 147 22.37 5.67 -8.80
CA ILE A 147 22.78 7.08 -8.85
C ILE A 147 22.85 7.65 -7.43
N PHE A 148 21.83 7.39 -6.60
CA PHE A 148 21.86 7.83 -5.20
C PHE A 148 23.01 7.21 -4.41
N ILE A 149 23.30 5.93 -4.62
CA ILE A 149 24.47 5.28 -3.99
C ILE A 149 25.78 5.90 -4.49
N MET A 150 25.89 6.20 -5.78
CA MET A 150 27.11 6.82 -6.34
C MET A 150 27.38 8.20 -5.73
N ILE A 151 26.33 9.03 -5.55
CA ILE A 151 26.51 10.42 -5.10
C ILE A 151 26.47 10.58 -3.57
N MET A 152 25.70 9.75 -2.85
CA MET A 152 25.55 9.81 -1.38
C MET A 152 26.35 8.72 -0.65
N GLY A 153 26.93 7.78 -1.38
CA GLY A 153 27.65 6.64 -0.83
C GLY A 153 26.74 5.52 -0.33
N LEU A 154 27.37 4.48 0.21
CA LEU A 154 26.69 3.38 0.89
C LEU A 154 26.26 3.83 2.29
N GLY A 155 24.96 3.99 2.50
CA GLY A 155 24.40 4.23 3.83
C GLY A 155 22.98 4.76 3.80
N LEU A 156 22.48 5.11 4.99
CA LEU A 156 21.12 5.61 5.22
C LEU A 156 20.67 6.68 4.21
N PRO A 157 21.48 7.72 3.87
CA PRO A 157 21.02 8.79 2.98
C PRO A 157 20.58 8.30 1.59
N SER A 158 21.30 7.35 1.01
CA SER A 158 20.99 6.83 -0.33
C SER A 158 19.66 6.04 -0.40
N LYS A 159 19.32 5.30 0.67
CA LYS A 159 18.08 4.51 0.75
C LYS A 159 16.90 5.41 1.09
N VAL A 160 17.10 6.31 2.05
CA VAL A 160 16.12 7.35 2.38
C VAL A 160 15.79 8.21 1.15
N ALA A 161 16.78 8.58 0.33
CA ALA A 161 16.55 9.34 -0.90
C ALA A 161 15.67 8.57 -1.90
N LEU A 162 15.84 7.25 -2.01
CA LEU A 162 15.02 6.42 -2.88
C LEU A 162 13.60 6.24 -2.33
N ALA A 163 13.44 5.96 -1.04
CA ALA A 163 12.13 5.93 -0.38
C ALA A 163 11.41 7.28 -0.52
N PHE A 164 12.12 8.37 -0.27
CA PHE A 164 11.66 9.74 -0.43
C PHE A 164 11.13 10.00 -1.84
N ILE A 165 11.89 9.69 -2.89
CA ILE A 165 11.48 10.04 -4.25
C ILE A 165 10.26 9.23 -4.70
N MET A 166 10.15 7.97 -4.27
CA MET A 166 8.98 7.13 -4.56
C MET A 166 7.72 7.70 -3.89
N VAL A 167 7.81 8.05 -2.61
CA VAL A 167 6.71 8.63 -1.83
C VAL A 167 6.33 10.00 -2.37
N PHE A 168 7.32 10.87 -2.57
CA PHE A 168 7.13 12.26 -3.01
C PHE A 168 6.24 12.32 -4.24
N PHE A 169 6.51 11.54 -5.28
CA PHE A 169 5.73 11.60 -6.52
C PHE A 169 4.29 11.09 -6.36
N VAL A 170 4.07 10.06 -5.56
CA VAL A 170 2.71 9.54 -5.30
C VAL A 170 1.88 10.60 -4.57
N VAL A 171 2.43 11.17 -3.49
CA VAL A 171 1.73 12.17 -2.68
C VAL A 171 1.58 13.49 -3.44
N PHE A 172 2.62 13.94 -4.14
CA PHE A 172 2.59 15.12 -5.01
C PHE A 172 1.49 15.00 -6.07
N ALA A 173 1.41 13.87 -6.78
CA ALA A 173 0.44 13.68 -7.84
C ALA A 173 -0.99 13.71 -7.31
N ASN A 174 -1.26 13.06 -6.18
CA ASN A 174 -2.57 13.06 -5.54
C ASN A 174 -2.95 14.43 -4.96
N ALA A 175 -2.02 15.13 -4.32
CA ALA A 175 -2.24 16.49 -3.84
C ALA A 175 -2.52 17.47 -4.99
N PHE A 176 -1.72 17.40 -6.06
CA PHE A 176 -1.88 18.22 -7.26
C PHE A 176 -3.22 17.98 -7.96
N GLN A 177 -3.60 16.71 -8.14
CA GLN A 177 -4.90 16.35 -8.72
C GLN A 177 -6.06 16.76 -7.81
N GLY A 178 -5.99 16.48 -6.51
CA GLY A 178 -7.03 16.83 -5.54
C GLY A 178 -7.29 18.35 -5.47
N VAL A 179 -6.27 19.18 -5.65
CA VAL A 179 -6.44 20.64 -5.77
C VAL A 179 -7.10 21.04 -7.10
N ARG A 180 -6.77 20.36 -8.20
CA ARG A 180 -7.33 20.68 -9.53
C ARG A 180 -8.74 20.17 -9.76
N GLU A 181 -9.11 19.09 -9.08
CA GLU A 181 -10.44 18.48 -9.11
C GLU A 181 -11.39 19.05 -8.05
N ALA A 182 -10.89 19.92 -7.15
CA ALA A 182 -11.74 20.68 -6.25
C ALA A 182 -12.87 21.36 -7.05
N ASP A 183 -14.11 21.14 -6.61
CA ASP A 183 -15.30 21.48 -7.38
C ASP A 183 -15.30 22.97 -7.76
N ARG A 184 -15.22 23.21 -9.08
CA ARG A 184 -15.20 24.56 -9.65
C ARG A 184 -16.48 25.32 -9.33
N ASN A 185 -17.61 24.62 -9.18
CA ASN A 185 -18.88 25.22 -8.77
C ASN A 185 -18.80 25.66 -7.31
N MET A 186 -18.21 24.85 -6.43
CA MET A 186 -18.02 25.19 -5.02
C MET A 186 -17.07 26.40 -4.85
N ILE A 187 -16.02 26.47 -5.67
CA ILE A 187 -15.11 27.62 -5.75
C ILE A 187 -15.83 28.87 -6.30
N ALA A 188 -16.61 28.73 -7.38
CA ALA A 188 -17.34 29.84 -7.99
C ALA A 188 -18.41 30.39 -7.04
N ASN A 189 -19.18 29.53 -6.39
CA ASN A 189 -20.19 29.90 -5.40
C ASN A 189 -19.56 30.65 -4.21
N ALA A 190 -18.43 30.17 -3.69
CA ALA A 190 -17.71 30.86 -2.62
C ALA A 190 -17.27 32.27 -3.04
N ARG A 191 -16.79 32.43 -4.28
CA ARG A 191 -16.41 33.75 -4.83
C ARG A 191 -17.62 34.67 -5.01
N ILE A 192 -18.77 34.16 -5.46
CA ILE A 192 -20.01 34.92 -5.57
C ILE A 192 -20.45 35.44 -4.19
N LEU A 193 -20.26 34.64 -3.13
CA LEU A 193 -20.51 35.02 -1.75
C LEU A 193 -19.46 35.98 -1.16
N GLY A 194 -18.49 36.45 -1.95
CA GLY A 194 -17.48 37.41 -1.52
C GLY A 194 -16.26 36.81 -0.81
N ALA A 195 -16.06 35.49 -0.87
CA ALA A 195 -14.89 34.86 -0.28
C ALA A 195 -13.61 35.27 -1.02
N SER A 196 -12.61 35.73 -0.25
CA SER A 196 -11.25 35.98 -0.75
C SER A 196 -10.56 34.68 -1.20
N ASP A 197 -9.54 34.79 -2.06
CA ASP A 197 -8.79 33.63 -2.54
C ASP A 197 -8.18 32.78 -1.41
N TRP A 198 -7.82 33.41 -0.29
CA TRP A 198 -7.34 32.70 0.90
C TRP A 198 -8.45 31.90 1.59
N GLN A 199 -9.63 32.49 1.74
CA GLN A 199 -10.80 31.81 2.30
C GLN A 199 -11.24 30.64 1.43
N VAL A 200 -11.27 30.81 0.10
CA VAL A 200 -11.55 29.72 -0.84
C VAL A 200 -10.51 28.61 -0.69
N THR A 201 -9.23 28.96 -0.63
CA THR A 201 -8.16 27.97 -0.51
C THR A 201 -8.29 27.15 0.77
N ARG A 202 -8.47 27.81 1.91
CA ARG A 202 -8.50 27.15 3.23
C ARG A 202 -9.79 26.37 3.48
N THR A 203 -10.91 26.82 2.92
CA THR A 203 -12.25 26.29 3.26
C THR A 203 -12.79 25.34 2.21
N VAL A 204 -12.35 25.45 0.95
CA VAL A 204 -12.84 24.64 -0.17
C VAL A 204 -11.73 23.75 -0.71
N VAL A 205 -10.61 24.34 -1.13
CA VAL A 205 -9.56 23.62 -1.88
C VAL A 205 -8.78 22.65 -1.01
N ILE A 206 -8.25 23.12 0.13
CA ILE A 206 -7.48 22.27 1.04
C ILE A 206 -8.33 21.10 1.54
N PRO A 207 -9.54 21.29 2.10
CA PRO A 207 -10.37 20.18 2.55
C PRO A 207 -10.69 19.18 1.42
N SER A 208 -10.97 19.66 0.20
CA SER A 208 -11.20 18.76 -0.94
C SER A 208 -9.96 17.91 -1.25
N ALA A 209 -8.79 18.54 -1.29
CA ALA A 209 -7.51 17.86 -1.55
C ALA A 209 -7.08 16.92 -0.41
N MET A 210 -7.46 17.20 0.84
CA MET A 210 -7.11 16.35 1.99
C MET A 210 -7.67 14.94 1.86
N SER A 211 -8.86 14.76 1.26
CA SER A 211 -9.43 13.41 1.03
C SER A 211 -8.55 12.57 0.10
N TRP A 212 -8.01 13.20 -0.95
CA TRP A 212 -7.08 12.58 -1.88
C TRP A 212 -5.71 12.30 -1.25
N ILE A 213 -5.20 13.27 -0.48
CA ILE A 213 -3.94 13.14 0.23
C ILE A 213 -4.01 11.96 1.21
N PHE A 214 -5.04 11.89 2.06
CA PHE A 214 -5.21 10.79 3.01
C PHE A 214 -5.35 9.44 2.31
N ALA A 215 -6.14 9.36 1.25
CA ALA A 215 -6.27 8.13 0.46
C ALA A 215 -4.92 7.66 -0.13
N SER A 216 -4.04 8.61 -0.47
CA SER A 216 -2.72 8.29 -1.04
C SER A 216 -1.68 7.85 0.00
N LEU A 217 -1.88 8.11 1.30
CA LEU A 217 -0.87 7.81 2.32
C LEU A 217 -0.61 6.31 2.47
N HIS A 218 -1.65 5.47 2.39
CA HIS A 218 -1.52 4.00 2.44
C HIS A 218 -0.61 3.48 1.34
N VAL A 219 -0.96 3.82 0.10
CA VAL A 219 -0.18 3.45 -1.08
C VAL A 219 1.25 3.99 -1.00
N SER A 220 1.41 5.23 -0.54
CA SER A 220 2.71 5.87 -0.40
C SER A 220 3.60 5.20 0.65
N PHE A 221 3.01 4.70 1.73
CA PHE A 221 3.75 3.96 2.75
C PHE A 221 4.30 2.63 2.18
N GLY A 222 3.49 1.90 1.40
CA GLY A 222 3.96 0.73 0.67
C GLY A 222 5.13 1.06 -0.28
N PHE A 223 5.06 2.19 -0.99
CA PHE A 223 6.18 2.67 -1.81
C PHE A 223 7.42 3.06 -1.01
N ALA A 224 7.27 3.54 0.23
CA ALA A 224 8.41 3.83 1.10
C ALA A 224 9.19 2.56 1.46
N ILE A 225 8.48 1.48 1.82
CA ILE A 225 9.08 0.17 2.08
C ILE A 225 9.76 -0.38 0.82
N ILE A 226 9.08 -0.32 -0.34
CA ILE A 226 9.65 -0.74 -1.62
C ILE A 226 10.94 0.06 -1.91
N GLY A 227 10.92 1.38 -1.70
CA GLY A 227 12.07 2.24 -1.90
C GLY A 227 13.25 1.90 -0.99
N ALA A 228 13.01 1.64 0.30
CA ALA A 228 14.06 1.18 1.22
C ALA A 228 14.66 -0.16 0.76
N ILE A 229 13.82 -1.18 0.54
CA ILE A 229 14.27 -2.53 0.12
C ILE A 229 15.03 -2.49 -1.20
N VAL A 230 14.57 -1.73 -2.20
CA VAL A 230 15.28 -1.58 -3.47
C VAL A 230 16.64 -0.91 -3.24
N GLY A 231 16.70 0.13 -2.40
CA GLY A 231 17.95 0.81 -2.07
C GLY A 231 18.94 -0.13 -1.35
N GLU A 232 18.44 -0.94 -0.43
CA GLU A 232 19.22 -1.98 0.26
C GLU A 232 19.72 -3.06 -0.71
N PHE A 233 18.86 -3.49 -1.64
CA PHE A 233 19.19 -4.54 -2.62
C PHE A 233 20.31 -4.13 -3.58
N VAL A 234 20.40 -2.85 -3.94
CA VAL A 234 21.50 -2.33 -4.77
C VAL A 234 22.80 -2.19 -3.97
N GLY A 235 22.72 -1.94 -2.67
CA GLY A 235 23.87 -2.08 -1.78
C GLY A 235 23.64 -1.51 -0.39
N ALA A 236 23.60 -2.38 0.62
CA ALA A 236 23.59 -2.01 2.02
C ALA A 236 24.46 -2.98 2.85
N ARG A 237 24.69 -2.62 4.12
CA ARG A 237 25.32 -3.51 5.11
C ARG A 237 24.29 -4.27 5.94
N PHE A 238 23.13 -3.66 6.14
CA PHE A 238 22.03 -4.17 6.95
C PHE A 238 20.72 -3.84 6.25
N GLY A 239 19.65 -4.54 6.61
CA GLY A 239 18.32 -4.34 6.05
C GLY A 239 17.72 -5.63 5.50
N ILE A 240 16.40 -5.69 5.39
CA ILE A 240 15.71 -6.87 4.85
C ILE A 240 16.07 -7.08 3.37
N GLY A 241 16.20 -6.02 2.58
CA GLY A 241 16.68 -6.08 1.20
C GLY A 241 18.10 -6.63 1.09
N GLN A 242 18.97 -6.39 2.09
CA GLN A 242 20.29 -7.00 2.16
C GLN A 242 20.19 -8.50 2.46
N LEU A 243 19.32 -8.93 3.37
CA LEU A 243 19.06 -10.35 3.64
C LEU A 243 18.57 -11.08 2.37
N ILE A 244 17.67 -10.46 1.60
CA ILE A 244 17.23 -10.99 0.29
C ILE A 244 18.42 -11.10 -0.66
N SER A 245 19.28 -10.07 -0.73
CA SER A 245 20.42 -10.04 -1.65
C SER A 245 21.43 -11.14 -1.33
N ILE A 246 21.71 -11.39 -0.04
CA ILE A 246 22.59 -12.46 0.43
C ILE A 246 21.98 -13.83 0.13
N ALA A 247 20.72 -14.07 0.53
CA ALA A 247 20.05 -15.35 0.29
C ALA A 247 19.99 -15.70 -1.21
N LYS A 248 19.75 -14.70 -2.06
CA LYS A 248 19.85 -14.83 -3.52
C LYS A 248 21.27 -15.17 -3.97
N GLY A 249 22.30 -14.54 -3.40
CA GLY A 249 23.71 -14.80 -3.74
C GLY A 249 24.20 -16.18 -3.30
N THR A 250 23.63 -16.74 -2.24
CA THR A 250 23.94 -18.09 -1.72
C THR A 250 22.99 -19.17 -2.21
N PHE A 251 22.05 -18.86 -3.11
CA PHE A 251 21.00 -19.75 -3.59
C PHE A 251 20.16 -20.38 -2.46
N ASP A 252 19.93 -19.62 -1.40
CA ASP A 252 19.12 -20.02 -0.26
C ASP A 252 17.66 -19.60 -0.48
N ALA A 253 16.90 -20.45 -1.19
CA ALA A 253 15.50 -20.21 -1.48
C ALA A 253 14.65 -20.01 -0.20
N ALA A 254 14.93 -20.78 0.85
CA ALA A 254 14.24 -20.64 2.14
C ALA A 254 14.42 -19.23 2.71
N GLY A 255 15.65 -18.72 2.74
CA GLY A 255 15.94 -17.35 3.17
C GLY A 255 15.30 -16.29 2.29
N MET A 256 15.30 -16.46 0.96
CA MET A 256 14.64 -15.51 0.06
C MET A 256 13.15 -15.40 0.35
N PHE A 257 12.44 -16.53 0.42
CA PHE A 257 11.00 -16.54 0.72
C PHE A 257 10.70 -16.11 2.16
N ALA A 258 11.58 -16.42 3.13
CA ALA A 258 11.49 -15.92 4.51
C ALA A 258 11.53 -14.40 4.57
N ALA A 259 12.49 -13.78 3.89
CA ALA A 259 12.60 -12.32 3.85
C ALA A 259 11.41 -11.68 3.13
N ILE A 260 10.92 -12.25 2.02
CA ILE A 260 9.70 -11.78 1.33
C ILE A 260 8.48 -11.89 2.25
N LEU A 261 8.33 -13.01 2.96
CA LEU A 261 7.25 -13.23 3.91
C LEU A 261 7.30 -12.21 5.06
N LEU A 262 8.49 -11.92 5.56
CA LEU A 262 8.72 -10.87 6.57
C LEU A 262 8.27 -9.50 6.06
N VAL A 263 8.68 -9.11 4.85
CA VAL A 263 8.25 -7.84 4.22
C VAL A 263 6.72 -7.78 4.10
N MET A 264 6.08 -8.87 3.67
CA MET A 264 4.63 -8.94 3.57
C MET A 264 3.96 -8.72 4.94
N VAL A 265 4.41 -9.41 5.99
CA VAL A 265 3.87 -9.26 7.35
C VAL A 265 4.06 -7.84 7.87
N VAL A 266 5.25 -7.26 7.69
CA VAL A 266 5.56 -5.89 8.12
C VAL A 266 4.70 -4.87 7.39
N THR A 267 4.54 -5.02 6.07
CA THR A 267 3.72 -4.13 5.24
C THR A 267 2.26 -4.20 5.65
N LEU A 268 1.70 -5.39 5.85
CA LEU A 268 0.32 -5.57 6.31
C LEU A 268 0.09 -5.00 7.71
N PHE A 269 1.05 -5.19 8.62
CA PHE A 269 0.98 -4.64 9.96
C PHE A 269 1.01 -3.10 9.94
N ALA A 270 1.86 -2.52 9.10
CA ALA A 270 1.94 -1.08 8.97
C ALA A 270 0.70 -0.47 8.27
N GLU A 271 0.15 -1.14 7.26
CA GLU A 271 -1.13 -0.77 6.64
C GLU A 271 -2.27 -0.77 7.67
N TYR A 272 -2.31 -1.77 8.55
CA TYR A 272 -3.26 -1.83 9.64
C TYR A 272 -3.10 -0.63 10.60
N ILE A 273 -1.86 -0.28 10.99
CA ILE A 273 -1.61 0.91 11.82
C ILE A 273 -2.03 2.19 11.11
N MET A 274 -1.69 2.35 9.83
CA MET A 274 -2.10 3.50 9.03
C MET A 274 -3.62 3.63 8.96
N THR A 275 -4.34 2.52 8.82
CA THR A 275 -5.80 2.50 8.80
C THR A 275 -6.39 2.94 10.14
N LEU A 276 -5.77 2.56 11.27
CA LEU A 276 -6.17 3.04 12.59
C LEU A 276 -5.95 4.55 12.75
N ILE A 277 -4.83 5.07 12.24
CA ILE A 277 -4.51 6.49 12.27
C ILE A 277 -5.49 7.27 11.38
N GLU A 278 -5.73 6.81 10.15
CA GLU A 278 -6.69 7.44 9.23
C GLU A 278 -8.09 7.48 9.85
N ASN A 279 -8.60 6.37 10.38
CA ASN A 279 -9.94 6.33 10.99
C ASN A 279 -10.10 7.31 12.16
N ARG A 280 -9.01 7.65 12.85
CA ARG A 280 -9.02 8.68 13.90
C ARG A 280 -8.99 10.10 13.34
N LEU A 281 -8.23 10.35 12.27
CA LEU A 281 -8.04 11.67 11.66
C LEU A 281 -9.16 12.04 10.68
N ALA A 282 -9.74 11.06 9.99
CA ALA A 282 -10.73 11.22 8.93
C ALA A 282 -12.19 11.18 9.42
N LYS A 283 -12.44 11.37 10.74
CA LYS A 283 -13.80 11.40 11.32
C LYS A 283 -14.75 12.41 10.67
N TRP A 284 -14.20 13.42 10.02
CA TRP A 284 -14.92 14.48 9.31
C TRP A 284 -15.37 14.08 7.90
N ARG A 285 -14.88 12.95 7.36
CA ARG A 285 -15.29 12.43 6.05
C ARG A 285 -16.63 11.73 6.20
N PRO A 286 -17.68 12.11 5.45
CA PRO A 286 -18.92 11.36 5.43
C PRO A 286 -18.61 9.92 5.00
N GLN A 287 -19.03 8.93 5.79
CA GLN A 287 -18.96 7.54 5.37
C GLN A 287 -19.85 7.45 4.12
N GLN A 288 -19.23 7.27 2.95
CA GLN A 288 -19.93 6.80 1.77
C GLN A 288 -20.50 5.44 2.16
N HIS A 289 -21.77 5.45 2.58
CA HIS A 289 -22.56 4.24 2.58
C HIS A 289 -22.56 3.83 1.12
N LEU A 290 -21.82 2.75 0.83
CA LEU A 290 -22.00 2.01 -0.40
C LEU A 290 -23.42 1.46 -0.31
N ASP A 291 -24.39 2.29 -0.68
CA ASP A 291 -25.76 1.88 -0.94
C ASP A 291 -25.63 0.78 -1.98
N THR A 292 -25.79 -0.44 -1.47
CA THR A 292 -25.77 -1.65 -2.26
C THR A 292 -27.09 -1.62 -3.01
N GLN A 293 -27.07 -1.06 -4.23
CA GLN A 293 -28.16 -1.21 -5.20
C GLN A 293 -28.13 -2.62 -5.78
#